data_AF-A0A424YKS9-F1
#
_entry.id   AF-A0A424YKS9-F1
#
_cell.length_a   1.000
_cell.length_b   1.000
_cell.length_c   1.000
_cell.angle_alpha   90.00
_cell.angle_beta   90.00
_cell.angle_gamma   90.00
#
_symmetry.space_group_name_H-M   'P 1'
#
loop_
_entity.id
_entity.type
_entity.pdbx_description
1 polymer ?
#
loop_
_entity_poly.entity_id
_entity_poly.type
_entity_poly.pdbx_seq_one_letter_code
_entity_poly.pdbx_strand_id
1 'polypeptide(L)'
;MTRESSVRPDPLAEIRDRRVFIETYGCTYNYADSKKLEVILKNQGCLITESAEDAECLILNTCIVIERTERQMRARIKALSGRELFVTGCLPAVEPGCGGMVIDPELIHPTFLATSGHQQSGSVAALQIAKG
;
A
#
# COMPACT_ATOMS: atom_id res chain seq x y z
N MET A 1 9.62 4.08 -34.90
CA MET A 1 10.53 4.04 -33.73
C MET A 1 10.06 5.09 -32.73
N THR A 2 9.04 4.78 -31.93
CA THR A 2 8.53 5.68 -30.90
C THR A 2 8.82 5.05 -29.54
N ARG A 3 9.91 5.57 -28.95
CA ARG A 3 10.15 5.77 -27.52
C ARG A 3 9.54 4.70 -26.62
N GLU A 4 10.37 3.76 -26.18
CA GLU A 4 10.23 3.10 -24.88
C GLU A 4 9.97 4.18 -23.84
N SER A 5 8.69 4.36 -23.49
CA SER A 5 8.30 5.03 -22.27
C SER A 5 8.98 4.30 -21.15
N SER A 6 9.96 4.95 -20.53
CA SER A 6 10.58 4.57 -19.27
C SER A 6 9.48 4.24 -18.25
N VAL A 7 9.10 2.96 -18.19
CA VAL A 7 8.19 2.41 -17.19
C VAL A 7 8.93 2.60 -15.88
N ARG A 8 8.53 3.60 -15.09
CA ARG A 8 8.93 3.64 -13.68
C ARG A 8 8.40 2.33 -13.09
N PRO A 9 9.24 1.48 -12.49
CA PRO A 9 8.77 0.24 -11.89
C PRO A 9 7.68 0.57 -10.89
N ASP A 10 6.58 -0.19 -10.94
CA ASP A 10 5.50 -0.07 -9.96
C ASP A 10 6.11 -0.37 -8.57
N PRO A 11 6.13 0.60 -7.64
CA PRO A 11 6.72 0.40 -6.32
C PRO A 11 6.14 -0.81 -5.59
N LEU A 12 4.87 -1.15 -5.85
CA LEU A 12 4.22 -2.31 -5.26
C LEU A 12 4.75 -3.62 -5.84
N ALA A 13 5.21 -3.63 -7.09
CA ALA A 13 5.80 -4.83 -7.70
C ALA A 13 7.16 -5.20 -7.08
N GLU A 14 7.89 -4.22 -6.53
CA GLU A 14 9.19 -4.45 -5.87
C GLU A 14 9.06 -5.09 -4.47
N ILE A 15 7.84 -5.15 -3.93
CA ILE A 15 7.57 -5.66 -2.56
C ILE A 15 7.19 -7.16 -2.57
N ARG A 16 7.01 -7.77 -3.75
CA ARG A 16 6.51 -9.14 -3.95
C ARG A 16 7.32 -10.20 -3.19
N ASP A 17 6.62 -11.17 -2.57
CA ASP A 17 7.19 -12.31 -1.81
C ASP A 17 8.03 -11.92 -0.58
N ARG A 18 7.79 -10.74 0.02
CA ARG A 18 8.57 -10.23 1.17
C ARG A 18 7.78 -10.16 2.47
N ARG A 19 8.48 -10.08 3.60
CA ARG A 19 7.89 -9.71 4.89
C ARG A 19 7.73 -8.19 4.99
N VAL A 20 6.49 -7.73 5.14
CA VAL A 20 6.12 -6.31 5.09
C VAL A 20 5.47 -5.88 6.40
N PHE A 21 5.94 -4.78 6.98
CA PHE A 21 5.24 -4.11 8.07
C PHE A 21 4.61 -2.82 7.56
N ILE A 22 3.32 -2.61 7.87
CA ILE A 22 2.60 -1.39 7.49
C ILE A 22 2.34 -0.56 8.74
N GLU A 23 2.95 0.61 8.80
CA GLU A 23 2.75 1.60 9.84
C GLU A 23 1.84 2.71 9.34
N THR A 24 0.71 2.93 10.00
CA THR A 24 -0.32 3.87 9.54
C THR A 24 -0.52 4.99 10.54
N TYR A 25 -0.51 6.22 10.04
CA TYR A 25 -0.87 7.42 10.79
C TYR A 25 -1.88 8.25 9.99
N GLY A 26 -2.79 8.94 10.68
CA GLY A 26 -3.72 9.86 10.04
C GLY A 26 -5.17 9.46 10.20
N CYS A 27 -5.98 9.72 9.15
CA CYS A 27 -7.43 9.63 9.21
C CYS A 27 -7.95 8.26 8.71
N THR A 28 -9.28 8.11 8.71
CA THR A 28 -9.97 6.89 8.26
C THR A 28 -9.57 6.45 6.84
N TYR A 29 -9.22 7.40 5.96
CA TYR A 29 -8.74 7.08 4.61
C TYR A 29 -7.40 6.33 4.64
N ASN A 30 -6.43 6.77 5.45
CA ASN A 30 -5.15 6.07 5.58
C ASN A 30 -5.36 4.63 6.08
N TYR A 31 -6.20 4.43 7.09
CA TYR A 31 -6.50 3.08 7.57
C TYR A 31 -7.19 2.21 6.51
N ALA A 32 -8.13 2.78 5.74
CA ALA A 32 -8.78 2.07 4.64
C ALA A 32 -7.79 1.68 3.53
N ASP A 33 -6.86 2.56 3.18
CA ASP A 33 -5.84 2.28 2.18
C ASP A 33 -4.82 1.24 2.67
N SER A 34 -4.45 1.27 3.96
CA SER A 34 -3.62 0.22 4.55
C SER A 34 -4.30 -1.15 4.46
N LYS A 35 -5.62 -1.24 4.64
CA LYS A 35 -6.35 -2.50 4.43
C LYS A 35 -6.34 -2.98 2.98
N LYS A 36 -6.43 -2.07 2.02
CA LYS A 36 -6.27 -2.41 0.60
C LYS A 36 -4.86 -2.90 0.31
N LEU A 37 -3.83 -2.21 0.83
CA LEU A 37 -2.43 -2.59 0.71
C LEU A 37 -2.17 -3.99 1.29
N GLU A 38 -2.70 -4.30 2.48
CA GLU A 38 -2.60 -5.65 3.06
C GLU A 38 -3.12 -6.72 2.08
N VAL A 39 -4.26 -6.47 1.43
CA VAL A 39 -4.83 -7.41 0.46
C VAL A 39 -3.97 -7.52 -0.80
N ILE A 40 -3.52 -6.39 -1.36
CA ILE A 40 -2.66 -6.37 -2.55
C ILE A 40 -1.39 -7.19 -2.30
N LEU A 41 -0.71 -6.90 -1.19
CA LEU A 41 0.56 -7.51 -0.83
C LEU A 41 0.42 -9.01 -0.54
N LYS A 42 -0.65 -9.42 0.17
CA LYS A 42 -0.92 -10.85 0.41
C LYS A 42 -1.13 -11.62 -0.90
N ASN A 43 -1.82 -11.02 -1.87
CA ASN A 43 -1.99 -11.64 -3.20
C ASN A 43 -0.68 -11.68 -4.01
N GLN A 44 0.29 -10.83 -3.67
CA GLN A 44 1.65 -10.85 -4.21
C GLN A 44 2.59 -11.80 -3.45
N GLY A 45 2.05 -12.67 -2.58
CA GLY A 45 2.86 -13.62 -1.80
C GLY A 45 3.59 -13.01 -0.61
N CYS A 46 3.36 -11.73 -0.31
CA CYS A 46 3.96 -11.06 0.84
C CYS A 46 3.33 -11.52 2.16
N LEU A 47 4.13 -11.52 3.22
CA LEU A 47 3.68 -11.78 4.59
C LEU A 47 3.61 -10.48 5.37
N ILE A 48 2.43 -10.14 5.88
CA ILE A 48 2.26 -8.95 6.73
C ILE A 48 2.70 -9.30 8.14
N THR A 49 3.73 -8.61 8.65
CA THR A 49 4.27 -8.82 10.00
C THR A 49 3.56 -7.94 11.02
N GLU A 50 3.58 -8.35 12.29
CA GLU A 50 3.03 -7.56 13.41
C GLU A 50 4.02 -6.52 13.95
N SER A 51 5.30 -6.69 13.65
CA SER A 51 6.38 -5.81 14.11
C SER A 51 7.22 -5.33 12.92
N ALA A 52 7.81 -4.14 13.07
CA ALA A 52 8.79 -3.64 12.12
C ALA A 52 10.07 -4.50 12.12
N GLU A 53 10.42 -5.11 13.25
CA GLU A 53 11.68 -5.85 13.43
C GLU A 53 11.74 -7.09 12.53
N ASP A 54 10.61 -7.77 12.35
CA ASP A 54 10.48 -8.98 11.52
C ASP A 54 10.36 -8.72 10.01
N ALA A 55 10.18 -7.45 9.63
CA ALA A 55 9.95 -7.06 8.24
C ALA A 55 11.25 -6.81 7.47
N GLU A 56 11.23 -7.18 6.19
CA GLU A 56 12.27 -6.87 5.21
C GLU A 56 12.08 -5.46 4.62
N CYS A 57 10.81 -5.05 4.50
CA CYS A 57 10.44 -3.73 4.01
C CYS A 57 9.32 -3.13 4.86
N LEU A 58 9.33 -1.80 4.95
CA LEU A 58 8.38 -1.03 5.75
C LEU A 58 7.54 -0.16 4.83
N ILE A 59 6.23 -0.09 5.08
CA ILE A 59 5.32 0.85 4.43
C ILE A 59 4.82 1.85 5.47
N LEU A 60 5.12 3.13 5.29
CA LEU A 60 4.57 4.20 6.11
C LEU A 60 3.44 4.90 5.35
N ASN A 61 2.21 4.69 5.80
CA ASN A 61 1.02 5.38 5.26
C ASN A 61 0.64 6.54 6.18
N THR A 62 0.79 7.78 5.73
CA THR A 62 0.61 8.94 6.61
C THR A 62 -0.01 10.18 5.93
N CYS A 63 -0.75 10.98 6.70
CA CYS A 63 -1.36 12.24 6.26
C CYS A 63 -0.53 13.47 6.70
N ILE A 64 -0.65 14.59 5.98
CA ILE A 64 0.11 15.82 6.26
C ILE A 64 -0.61 16.87 7.09
N VAL A 65 -1.82 16.59 7.57
CA VAL A 65 -2.82 17.64 7.86
C VAL A 65 -2.41 18.64 8.98
N ILE A 66 -1.28 18.46 9.68
CA ILE A 66 -0.81 19.38 10.73
C ILE A 66 0.73 19.49 10.73
N GLU A 67 1.25 20.72 10.76
CA GLU A 67 2.70 21.06 10.84
C GLU A 67 3.43 20.37 12.00
N ARG A 68 2.72 20.13 13.12
CA ARG A 68 3.24 19.36 14.27
C ARG A 68 3.44 17.87 13.94
N THR A 69 2.56 17.31 13.11
CA THR A 69 2.63 15.93 12.61
C THR A 69 3.77 15.79 11.60
N GLU A 70 4.01 16.81 10.78
CA GLU A 70 5.09 16.79 9.78
C GLU A 70 6.48 16.59 10.42
N ARG A 71 6.85 17.38 11.43
CA ARG A 71 8.13 17.22 12.12
C ARG A 71 8.28 15.84 12.77
N GLN A 72 7.20 15.31 13.34
CA GLN A 72 7.19 13.96 13.92
C GLN A 72 7.36 12.87 12.86
N MET A 73 6.65 12.99 11.74
CA MET A 73 6.75 12.05 10.63
C MET A 73 8.13 12.11 9.95
N ARG A 74 8.73 13.31 9.81
CA ARG A 74 10.13 13.44 9.34
C ARG A 74 11.11 12.72 10.28
N ALA A 75 10.96 12.88 11.59
CA ALA A 75 11.78 12.16 12.56
C ALA A 75 11.57 10.65 12.48
N ARG A 76 10.33 10.19 12.27
CA ARG A 76 10.00 8.78 12.10
C ARG A 76 10.60 8.21 10.82
N ILE A 77 10.46 8.90 9.69
CA ILE A 77 11.06 8.47 8.42
C ILE A 77 12.59 8.41 8.55
N LYS A 78 13.23 9.40 9.17
CA LYS A 78 14.68 9.36 9.43
C LYS A 78 15.09 8.20 10.34
N ALA A 79 14.26 7.81 11.31
CA ALA A 79 14.51 6.64 12.13
C ALA A 79 14.40 5.32 11.32
N LEU A 80 13.62 5.32 10.23
CA LEU A 80 13.39 4.18 9.37
C LEU A 80 14.26 4.19 8.09
N SER A 81 14.95 5.28 7.78
CA SER A 81 15.68 5.47 6.51
C SER A 81 16.91 4.57 6.33
N GLY A 82 17.31 3.81 7.38
CA GLY A 82 18.33 2.76 7.29
C GLY A 82 17.79 1.41 6.82
N ARG A 83 16.49 1.34 6.52
CA ARG A 83 15.78 0.15 6.05
C ARG A 83 15.10 0.45 4.72
N GLU A 84 14.66 -0.60 4.04
CA GLU A 84 13.87 -0.44 2.82
C GLU A 84 12.47 0.08 3.18
N LEU A 85 12.26 1.36 2.89
CA LEU A 85 11.07 2.11 3.29
C LEU A 85 10.30 2.54 2.04
N PHE A 86 9.01 2.27 2.06
CA PHE A 86 8.04 2.81 1.14
C PHE A 86 7.14 3.79 1.90
N VAL A 87 6.81 4.92 1.28
CA VAL A 87 5.96 5.94 1.90
C VAL A 87 4.76 6.22 1.00
N THR A 88 3.58 6.31 1.59
CA THR A 88 2.33 6.62 0.90
C THR A 88 1.44 7.55 1.73
N GLY A 89 0.33 7.97 1.13
CA GLY A 89 -0.60 8.96 1.70
C GLY A 89 -0.28 10.38 1.23
N CYS A 90 -0.70 11.38 2.01
CA CYS A 90 -0.62 12.79 1.59
C CYS A 90 0.75 13.43 1.86
N LEU A 91 1.61 12.82 2.69
CA LEU A 91 2.93 13.36 3.04
C LEU A 91 3.96 13.34 1.89
N PRO A 92 4.13 12.24 1.12
CA PRO A 92 5.10 12.19 0.03
C PRO A 92 4.87 13.20 -1.10
N ALA A 93 3.61 13.61 -1.29
CA ALA A 93 3.22 14.55 -2.34
C ALA A 93 3.69 15.99 -2.08
N VAL A 94 3.98 16.35 -0.83
CA VAL A 94 4.29 17.73 -0.42
C VAL A 94 5.80 17.94 -0.24
N GLU A 95 6.58 16.86 -0.04
CA GLU A 95 8.03 16.93 0.17
C GLU A 95 8.78 15.86 -0.65
N PRO A 96 9.14 16.17 -1.91
CA PRO A 96 10.03 15.31 -2.69
C PRO A 96 11.39 15.24 -1.99
N GLY A 97 11.78 14.03 -1.55
CA GLY A 97 13.03 13.79 -0.80
C GLY A 97 12.83 13.29 0.63
N CYS A 98 11.60 12.96 1.05
CA CYS A 98 11.34 12.47 2.40
C CYS A 98 12.07 11.17 2.79
N GLY A 99 12.72 10.46 1.86
CA GLY A 99 13.44 9.22 2.12
C GLY A 99 12.53 8.01 1.99
N GLY A 100 13.00 6.99 1.27
CA GLY A 100 12.18 5.86 0.85
C GLY A 100 11.52 6.05 -0.52
N MET A 101 10.92 4.98 -1.02
CA MET A 101 10.25 4.94 -2.33
C MET A 101 8.77 5.31 -2.18
N VAL A 102 8.27 6.20 -3.03
CA VAL A 102 6.89 6.69 -2.92
C VAL A 102 5.93 5.75 -3.63
N ILE A 103 4.93 5.24 -2.90
CA ILE A 103 3.74 4.61 -3.50
C ILE A 103 2.70 5.71 -3.66
N ASP A 104 2.33 6.00 -4.90
CA ASP A 104 1.27 6.96 -5.20
C ASP A 104 -0.07 6.44 -4.63
N PRO A 105 -0.72 7.19 -3.71
CA PRO A 105 -1.97 6.77 -3.11
C PRO A 105 -3.09 6.54 -4.14
N GLU A 106 -3.05 7.23 -5.29
CA GLU A 106 -4.04 7.06 -6.37
C GLU A 106 -3.97 5.67 -7.02
N LEU A 107 -2.83 4.99 -6.91
CA LEU A 107 -2.65 3.63 -7.44
C LEU A 107 -3.20 2.54 -6.52
N ILE A 108 -3.39 2.81 -5.23
CA ILE A 108 -3.78 1.77 -4.25
C ILE A 108 -5.16 1.20 -4.58
N HIS A 109 -6.14 2.07 -4.84
CA HIS A 109 -7.50 1.63 -5.13
C HIS A 109 -7.65 0.84 -6.45
N PRO A 110 -7.16 1.31 -7.61
CA PRO A 110 -7.24 0.53 -8.84
C PRO A 110 -6.45 -0.79 -8.76
N THR A 111 -5.27 -0.79 -8.14
CA THR A 111 -4.49 -2.03 -7.94
C THR A 111 -5.23 -3.02 -7.03
N PHE A 112 -5.89 -2.51 -5.99
CA PHE A 112 -6.76 -3.33 -5.14
C PHE A 112 -7.90 -3.96 -5.93
N LEU A 113 -8.59 -3.19 -6.79
CA LEU A 113 -9.66 -3.73 -7.62
C LEU A 113 -9.15 -4.78 -8.63
N ALA A 114 -8.01 -4.52 -9.27
CA ALA A 114 -7.39 -5.46 -10.21
C ALA A 114 -6.99 -6.77 -9.52
N THR A 115 -6.52 -6.68 -8.27
CA THR A 115 -6.10 -7.83 -7.48
C THR A 115 -7.28 -8.58 -6.87
N SER A 116 -8.31 -7.86 -6.43
CA SER A 116 -9.50 -8.42 -5.75
C SER A 116 -10.58 -8.87 -6.74
N GLY A 117 -10.42 -8.59 -8.03
CA GLY A 117 -11.34 -8.91 -9.12
C GLY A 117 -11.58 -10.40 -9.39
N HIS A 118 -11.12 -11.30 -8.52
CA HIS A 118 -11.43 -12.73 -8.55
C HIS A 118 -12.34 -13.24 -7.41
N GLN A 119 -12.96 -12.36 -6.61
CA GLN A 119 -14.13 -12.73 -5.81
C GLN A 119 -15.23 -11.66 -5.85
N GLN A 120 -16.08 -11.73 -6.88
CA GLN A 120 -17.49 -11.41 -6.70
C GLN A 120 -18.25 -12.71 -6.40
N SER A 121 -18.36 -13.07 -5.11
CA SER A 121 -19.40 -14.00 -4.67
C SER A 121 -20.62 -13.18 -4.28
N GLY A 122 -21.64 -13.16 -5.14
CA GLY A 122 -22.83 -12.33 -4.93
C GLY A 122 -23.98 -12.58 -5.91
N SER A 123 -24.17 -13.79 -6.39
CA SER A 123 -25.45 -14.27 -6.91
C SER A 123 -25.48 -15.78 -6.74
N VAL A 124 -26.07 -16.25 -5.65
CA VAL A 124 -26.52 -17.63 -5.54
C VAL A 124 -27.67 -17.75 -6.54
N ALA A 125 -27.37 -18.23 -7.76
CA ALA A 125 -28.40 -18.71 -8.65
C ALA A 125 -28.97 -19.98 -8.02
N ALA A 126 -30.01 -19.83 -7.20
CA ALA A 126 -30.84 -20.94 -6.78
C ALA A 126 -31.54 -21.49 -8.03
N LEU A 127 -30.95 -22.52 -8.64
CA LEU A 127 -31.61 -23.31 -9.68
C LEU A 127 -32.70 -24.14 -8.98
N GLN A 128 -33.88 -23.55 -8.81
CA GLN A 128 -35.05 -24.27 -8.33
C GLN A 128 -35.55 -25.15 -9.48
N ILE A 129 -35.11 -26.41 -9.49
CA ILE A 129 -35.67 -27.44 -10.38
C ILE A 129 -37.11 -27.69 -9.91
N ALA A 130 -38.07 -27.04 -10.57
CA ALA A 130 -39.47 -27.39 -10.44
C ALA A 130 -39.67 -28.79 -11.06
N LYS A 131 -39.88 -29.80 -10.21
CA LYS A 131 -40.50 -31.06 -10.60
C LYS A 131 -42.01 -30.83 -10.60
N GLY A 132 -42.62 -30.88 -11.78
CA GLY A 132 -44.06 -30.95 -12.03
C GLY A 132 -44.27 -31.62 -13.36
#